data_AF-A0A7G2JZQ1-F1
#
_entry.id   AF-A0A7G2JZQ1-F1
#
_cell.length_a   1.000
_cell.length_b   1.000
_cell.length_c   1.000
_cell.angle_alpha   90.00
_cell.angle_beta   90.00
_cell.angle_gamma   90.00
#
_symmetry.space_group_name_H-M   'P 1'
#
loop_
_entity.id
_entity.type
_entity.pdbx_description
1 polymer ?
#
loop_
_entity_poly.entity_id
_entity_poly.type
_entity_poly.pdbx_seq_one_letter_code
_entity_poly.pdbx_strand_id
1 'polypeptide(L)'
;MHTAFSAAHTGDKGSVPDAKASGVNATALGWNSTASGDGAVSIGHSSQASGNMTTALGTNAQATGKNATALGHNAHATANGTVSLGKDSKASGENSTVIGAASSVSGKDSVVIGHNSTVSANNSVAIGSNQTVTRDNTVSVGERTVSNIKDGKEFVKSNAIVYAKDNQTIGIGAGQMSRVYSAKIAGIKAQDEGLEVAGCVMASDAFFPFRDGIDAAAKVGIQCIIHPGGSMRDQEVIDAADEHNMVMVLTGMRHFRH
;
A
#
# COMPACT_ATOMS: atom_id res chain seq x y z
N MET A 1 7.29 -30.65 -36.41
CA MET A 1 5.94 -30.54 -35.83
C MET A 1 6.07 -30.84 -34.35
N HIS A 2 5.84 -29.88 -33.47
CA HIS A 2 5.75 -30.17 -32.04
C HIS A 2 4.27 -30.25 -31.67
N THR A 3 3.89 -31.33 -30.98
CA THR A 3 2.52 -31.66 -30.60
C THR A 3 2.16 -31.07 -29.24
N ALA A 4 0.92 -30.64 -29.07
CA ALA A 4 0.36 -30.22 -27.79
C ALA A 4 0.21 -31.42 -26.83
N PHE A 5 0.37 -31.21 -25.51
CA PHE A 5 0.21 -32.23 -24.47
C PHE A 5 -1.05 -31.97 -23.63
N SER A 6 -1.88 -33.00 -23.46
CA SER A 6 -3.06 -32.95 -22.58
C SER A 6 -3.07 -34.18 -21.66
N ALA A 7 -3.22 -33.96 -20.34
CA ALA A 7 -3.52 -35.04 -19.40
C ALA A 7 -4.61 -34.63 -18.40
N ALA A 8 -5.68 -35.41 -18.36
CA ALA A 8 -6.82 -35.24 -17.45
C ALA A 8 -6.64 -36.10 -16.19
N HIS A 9 -7.10 -35.59 -15.04
CA HIS A 9 -7.21 -36.38 -13.81
C HIS A 9 -8.37 -37.37 -13.96
N THR A 10 -8.08 -38.65 -13.76
CA THR A 10 -9.05 -39.76 -13.75
C THR A 10 -9.92 -39.74 -12.48
N GLY A 11 -11.13 -39.21 -12.62
CA GLY A 11 -12.23 -39.32 -11.65
C GLY A 11 -13.54 -39.41 -12.43
N ASP A 12 -13.92 -40.62 -12.78
CA ASP A 12 -15.11 -40.96 -13.58
C ASP A 12 -16.41 -40.38 -12.98
N LYS A 13 -17.13 -39.53 -13.75
CA LYS A 13 -18.60 -39.56 -14.01
C LYS A 13 -18.98 -38.63 -15.18
N GLY A 14 -19.09 -39.16 -16.40
CA GLY A 14 -19.96 -38.70 -17.49
C GLY A 14 -19.70 -37.34 -18.16
N SER A 15 -19.39 -37.33 -19.48
CA SER A 15 -19.47 -36.16 -20.39
C SER A 15 -19.02 -34.82 -19.80
N VAL A 16 -17.87 -34.81 -19.12
CA VAL A 16 -17.30 -33.60 -18.54
C VAL A 16 -16.08 -33.12 -19.34
N PRO A 17 -15.81 -31.81 -19.45
CA PRO A 17 -14.76 -31.29 -20.34
C PRO A 17 -13.35 -31.70 -19.88
N ASP A 18 -12.62 -32.39 -20.74
CA ASP A 18 -11.21 -32.75 -20.54
C ASP A 18 -10.28 -31.53 -20.70
N ALA A 19 -9.02 -31.71 -20.30
CA ALA A 19 -7.96 -30.74 -20.58
C ALA A 19 -7.79 -30.54 -22.10
N LYS A 20 -7.75 -29.27 -22.55
CA LYS A 20 -7.66 -28.90 -23.96
C LYS A 20 -6.40 -28.08 -24.24
N ALA A 21 -5.45 -28.69 -24.94
CA ALA A 21 -4.28 -27.99 -25.47
C ALA A 21 -4.42 -27.84 -27.00
N SER A 22 -4.81 -26.66 -27.48
CA SER A 22 -5.03 -26.40 -28.92
C SER A 22 -4.01 -25.46 -29.57
N GLY A 23 -3.21 -24.75 -28.77
CA GLY A 23 -2.09 -23.95 -29.29
C GLY A 23 -0.89 -24.82 -29.70
N VAL A 24 -0.06 -24.32 -30.60
CA VAL A 24 1.20 -25.00 -30.95
C VAL A 24 2.11 -25.04 -29.72
N ASN A 25 2.72 -26.17 -29.38
CA ASN A 25 3.53 -26.34 -28.15
C ASN A 25 2.75 -26.14 -26.83
N ALA A 26 1.41 -26.13 -26.86
CA ALA A 26 0.63 -25.89 -25.66
C ALA A 26 0.62 -27.11 -24.73
N THR A 27 0.52 -26.87 -23.43
CA THR A 27 0.38 -27.89 -22.38
C THR A 27 -0.86 -27.60 -21.55
N ALA A 28 -1.79 -28.55 -21.46
CA ALA A 28 -2.97 -28.45 -20.59
C ALA A 28 -3.02 -29.63 -19.61
N LEU A 29 -3.16 -29.34 -18.32
CA LEU A 29 -3.28 -30.34 -17.25
C LEU A 29 -4.41 -29.98 -16.29
N GLY A 30 -5.36 -30.90 -16.09
CA GLY A 30 -6.47 -30.74 -15.15
C GLY A 30 -7.83 -30.54 -15.81
N TRP A 31 -8.88 -30.89 -15.08
CA TRP A 31 -10.26 -30.87 -15.57
C TRP A 31 -10.68 -29.50 -16.10
N ASN A 32 -11.23 -29.45 -17.31
CA ASN A 32 -11.63 -28.21 -17.99
C ASN A 32 -10.48 -27.17 -18.13
N SER A 33 -9.21 -27.58 -18.01
CA SER A 33 -8.08 -26.68 -18.30
C SER A 33 -7.98 -26.40 -19.80
N THR A 34 -7.67 -25.16 -20.20
CA THR A 34 -7.58 -24.76 -21.61
C THR A 34 -6.29 -24.00 -21.89
N ALA A 35 -5.38 -24.60 -22.65
CA ALA A 35 -4.20 -23.93 -23.22
C ALA A 35 -4.41 -23.73 -24.73
N SER A 36 -4.83 -22.52 -25.13
CA SER A 36 -5.18 -22.22 -26.53
C SER A 36 -4.20 -21.28 -27.23
N GLY A 37 -3.37 -20.55 -26.48
CA GLY A 37 -2.28 -19.76 -27.07
C GLY A 37 -1.08 -20.64 -27.46
N ASP A 38 -0.30 -20.19 -28.44
CA ASP A 38 0.94 -20.88 -28.82
C ASP A 38 1.96 -20.82 -27.69
N GLY A 39 2.53 -21.95 -27.30
CA GLY A 39 3.45 -22.10 -26.16
C GLY A 39 2.78 -21.91 -24.80
N ALA A 40 1.44 -21.88 -24.74
CA ALA A 40 0.71 -21.68 -23.50
C ALA A 40 0.75 -22.90 -22.58
N VAL A 41 0.87 -22.66 -21.28
CA VAL A 41 0.81 -23.70 -20.23
C VAL A 41 -0.39 -23.42 -19.33
N SER A 42 -1.33 -24.35 -19.24
CA SER A 42 -2.51 -24.26 -18.38
C SER A 42 -2.56 -25.47 -17.44
N ILE A 43 -2.41 -25.26 -16.14
CA ILE A 43 -2.37 -26.33 -15.14
C ILE A 43 -3.31 -25.98 -13.99
N GLY A 44 -4.35 -26.79 -13.78
CA GLY A 44 -5.34 -26.61 -12.73
C GLY A 44 -6.78 -26.71 -13.24
N HIS A 45 -7.69 -27.04 -12.34
CA HIS A 45 -9.12 -27.16 -12.65
C HIS A 45 -9.67 -25.85 -13.21
N SER A 46 -10.23 -25.88 -14.42
CA SER A 46 -10.77 -24.71 -15.13
C SER A 46 -9.76 -23.56 -15.31
N SER A 47 -8.46 -23.87 -15.32
CA SER A 47 -7.42 -22.90 -15.70
C SER A 47 -7.53 -22.54 -17.19
N GLN A 48 -7.15 -21.31 -17.56
CA GLN A 48 -7.18 -20.83 -18.94
C GLN A 48 -5.90 -20.06 -19.27
N ALA A 49 -5.16 -20.56 -20.25
CA ALA A 49 -4.01 -19.91 -20.86
C ALA A 49 -4.31 -19.67 -22.36
N SER A 50 -4.84 -18.49 -22.70
CA SER A 50 -5.28 -18.16 -24.07
C SER A 50 -4.39 -17.15 -24.79
N GLY A 51 -3.53 -16.43 -24.07
CA GLY A 51 -2.50 -15.60 -24.69
C GLY A 51 -1.33 -16.46 -25.19
N ASN A 52 -0.64 -16.00 -26.22
CA ASN A 52 0.60 -16.67 -26.67
C ASN A 52 1.68 -16.56 -25.60
N MET A 53 2.47 -17.63 -25.43
CA MET A 53 3.57 -17.76 -24.46
C MET A 53 3.13 -17.47 -23.02
N THR A 54 1.93 -17.93 -22.65
CA THR A 54 1.37 -17.71 -21.31
C THR A 54 1.59 -18.87 -20.36
N THR A 55 1.52 -18.59 -19.07
CA THR A 55 1.45 -19.63 -18.02
C THR A 55 0.30 -19.33 -17.08
N ALA A 56 -0.69 -20.22 -17.00
CA ALA A 56 -1.77 -20.21 -16.01
C ALA A 56 -1.65 -21.43 -15.09
N LEU A 57 -1.35 -21.23 -13.81
CA LEU A 57 -1.21 -22.29 -12.81
C LEU A 57 -2.13 -22.03 -11.62
N GLY A 58 -3.08 -22.92 -11.39
CA GLY A 58 -4.04 -22.84 -10.30
C GLY A 58 -5.48 -23.03 -10.77
N THR A 59 -6.36 -23.41 -9.84
CA THR A 59 -7.80 -23.52 -10.12
C THR A 59 -8.35 -22.15 -10.53
N ASN A 60 -9.01 -22.08 -11.69
CA ASN A 60 -9.53 -20.84 -12.29
C ASN A 60 -8.47 -19.76 -12.59
N ALA A 61 -7.17 -20.10 -12.65
CA ALA A 61 -6.14 -19.15 -13.07
C ALA A 61 -6.34 -18.77 -14.55
N GLN A 62 -6.24 -17.48 -14.88
CA GLN A 62 -6.46 -16.93 -16.22
C GLN A 62 -5.25 -16.11 -16.69
N ALA A 63 -4.51 -16.64 -17.67
CA ALA A 63 -3.46 -15.91 -18.38
C ALA A 63 -3.91 -15.68 -19.83
N THR A 64 -4.52 -14.52 -20.09
CA THR A 64 -5.16 -14.21 -21.39
C THR A 64 -4.40 -13.16 -22.21
N GLY A 65 -3.55 -12.36 -21.57
CA GLY A 65 -2.64 -11.45 -22.26
C GLY A 65 -1.43 -12.17 -22.86
N LYS A 66 -0.83 -11.65 -23.93
CA LYS A 66 0.40 -12.25 -24.50
C LYS A 66 1.55 -12.15 -23.51
N ASN A 67 2.38 -13.19 -23.41
CA ASN A 67 3.48 -13.30 -22.43
C ASN A 67 3.04 -13.18 -20.96
N ALA A 68 1.75 -13.38 -20.66
CA ALA A 68 1.23 -13.22 -19.30
C ALA A 68 1.46 -14.47 -18.43
N THR A 69 1.68 -14.25 -17.14
CA THR A 69 1.86 -15.30 -16.14
C THR A 69 0.84 -15.12 -15.01
N ALA A 70 -0.07 -16.07 -14.82
CA ALA A 70 -1.05 -16.11 -13.73
C ALA A 70 -0.81 -17.34 -12.84
N LEU A 71 -0.48 -17.13 -11.57
CA LEU A 71 -0.14 -18.18 -10.61
C LEU A 71 -0.95 -18.00 -9.32
N GLY A 72 -1.89 -18.91 -9.06
CA GLY A 72 -2.74 -18.89 -7.86
C GLY A 72 -4.20 -19.27 -8.15
N HIS A 73 -4.95 -19.60 -7.11
CA HIS A 73 -6.41 -19.79 -7.25
C HIS A 73 -7.05 -18.48 -7.67
N ASN A 74 -7.73 -18.48 -8.83
CA ASN A 74 -8.41 -17.30 -9.37
C ASN A 74 -7.46 -16.10 -9.65
N ALA A 75 -6.19 -16.36 -9.94
CA ALA A 75 -5.25 -15.34 -10.40
C ALA A 75 -5.56 -14.92 -11.85
N HIS A 76 -5.58 -13.62 -12.14
CA HIS A 76 -5.89 -13.07 -13.45
C HIS A 76 -4.74 -12.21 -13.97
N ALA A 77 -4.13 -12.60 -15.09
CA ALA A 77 -3.14 -11.84 -15.85
C ALA A 77 -3.69 -11.59 -17.25
N THR A 78 -4.42 -10.49 -17.43
CA THR A 78 -5.31 -10.28 -18.60
C THR A 78 -4.77 -9.31 -19.64
N ALA A 79 -3.72 -8.55 -19.32
CA ALA A 79 -3.05 -7.66 -20.28
C ALA A 79 -1.69 -8.22 -20.72
N ASN A 80 -1.14 -7.70 -21.81
CA ASN A 80 0.14 -8.17 -22.34
C ASN A 80 1.29 -7.90 -21.36
N GLY A 81 2.24 -8.84 -21.29
CA GLY A 81 3.44 -8.74 -20.45
C GLY A 81 3.17 -8.75 -18.95
N THR A 82 1.99 -9.21 -18.51
CA THR A 82 1.61 -9.14 -17.10
C THR A 82 2.06 -10.33 -16.28
N VAL A 83 2.33 -10.08 -14.99
CA VAL A 83 2.55 -11.12 -13.99
C VAL A 83 1.51 -10.95 -12.88
N SER A 84 0.80 -12.00 -12.53
CA SER A 84 -0.19 -12.03 -11.46
C SER A 84 0.04 -13.27 -10.59
N LEU A 85 0.61 -13.07 -9.41
CA LEU A 85 0.97 -14.13 -8.47
C LEU A 85 0.21 -13.91 -7.15
N GLY A 86 -0.74 -14.79 -6.84
CA GLY A 86 -1.54 -14.72 -5.62
C GLY A 86 -2.96 -15.25 -5.80
N LYS A 87 -3.61 -15.62 -4.69
CA LYS A 87 -5.05 -15.92 -4.73
C LYS A 87 -5.83 -14.63 -5.01
N ASP A 88 -6.72 -14.67 -5.98
CA ASP A 88 -7.57 -13.53 -6.39
C ASP A 88 -6.76 -12.28 -6.85
N SER A 89 -5.50 -12.44 -7.26
CA SER A 89 -4.69 -11.33 -7.79
C SER A 89 -5.13 -10.96 -9.21
N LYS A 90 -5.05 -9.68 -9.57
CA LYS A 90 -5.48 -9.19 -10.89
C LYS A 90 -4.49 -8.19 -11.49
N ALA A 91 -3.82 -8.58 -12.57
CA ALA A 91 -2.95 -7.74 -13.38
C ALA A 91 -3.65 -7.45 -14.73
N SER A 92 -4.21 -6.25 -14.88
CA SER A 92 -4.94 -5.83 -16.10
C SER A 92 -4.34 -4.59 -16.79
N GLY A 93 -3.31 -3.97 -16.22
CA GLY A 93 -2.49 -2.97 -16.92
C GLY A 93 -1.39 -3.63 -17.73
N GLU A 94 -1.07 -3.11 -18.92
CA GLU A 94 0.04 -3.63 -19.74
C GLU A 94 1.37 -3.55 -18.99
N ASN A 95 2.20 -4.59 -19.11
CA ASN A 95 3.48 -4.76 -18.40
C ASN A 95 3.38 -4.69 -16.87
N SER A 96 2.17 -4.80 -16.29
CA SER A 96 2.01 -4.72 -14.84
C SER A 96 2.40 -6.02 -14.13
N THR A 97 2.92 -5.88 -12.91
CA THR A 97 3.28 -7.01 -12.05
C THR A 97 2.50 -6.93 -10.74
N VAL A 98 1.86 -8.02 -10.35
CA VAL A 98 1.12 -8.16 -9.10
C VAL A 98 1.64 -9.38 -8.36
N ILE A 99 2.17 -9.15 -7.15
CA ILE A 99 2.64 -10.19 -6.25
C ILE A 99 1.90 -10.02 -4.92
N GLY A 100 0.91 -10.88 -4.69
CA GLY A 100 0.19 -11.04 -3.44
C GLY A 100 -1.33 -11.13 -3.60
N ALA A 101 -1.98 -11.66 -2.57
CA ALA A 101 -3.39 -12.04 -2.62
C ALA A 101 -4.32 -10.80 -2.65
N ALA A 102 -5.44 -10.93 -3.37
CA ALA A 102 -6.49 -9.91 -3.49
C ALA A 102 -5.99 -8.51 -3.96
N SER A 103 -4.81 -8.44 -4.58
CA SER A 103 -4.25 -7.21 -5.10
C SER A 103 -4.62 -7.02 -6.58
N SER A 104 -4.87 -5.77 -7.00
CA SER A 104 -5.32 -5.42 -8.35
C SER A 104 -4.51 -4.26 -8.93
N VAL A 105 -3.96 -4.43 -10.12
CA VAL A 105 -3.26 -3.38 -10.87
C VAL A 105 -3.92 -3.19 -12.23
N SER A 106 -4.47 -1.99 -12.46
CA SER A 106 -5.01 -1.57 -13.76
C SER A 106 -4.12 -0.57 -14.48
N GLY A 107 -3.22 0.10 -13.77
CA GLY A 107 -2.24 1.01 -14.36
C GLY A 107 -1.15 0.28 -15.14
N LYS A 108 -0.70 0.87 -16.24
CA LYS A 108 0.37 0.33 -17.08
C LYS A 108 1.72 0.48 -16.39
N ASP A 109 2.66 -0.41 -16.73
CA ASP A 109 4.06 -0.36 -16.28
C ASP A 109 4.19 -0.24 -14.76
N SER A 110 3.25 -0.87 -14.03
CA SER A 110 3.10 -0.69 -12.58
C SER A 110 3.27 -1.99 -11.82
N VAL A 111 3.77 -1.88 -10.59
CA VAL A 111 4.15 -3.03 -9.76
C VAL A 111 3.45 -2.96 -8.41
N VAL A 112 2.87 -4.08 -7.99
CA VAL A 112 2.38 -4.29 -6.62
C VAL A 112 3.08 -5.48 -6.00
N ILE A 113 3.56 -5.30 -4.77
CA ILE A 113 4.05 -6.36 -3.90
C ILE A 113 3.35 -6.24 -2.54
N GLY A 114 2.35 -7.07 -2.27
CA GLY A 114 1.58 -7.05 -1.02
C GLY A 114 0.16 -7.60 -1.17
N HIS A 115 -0.64 -7.47 -0.11
CA HIS A 115 -2.00 -8.00 -0.02
C HIS A 115 -3.04 -6.87 -0.02
N ASN A 116 -4.12 -7.04 -0.78
CA ASN A 116 -5.29 -6.16 -0.76
C ASN A 116 -4.96 -4.75 -1.23
N SER A 117 -4.06 -4.64 -2.22
CA SER A 117 -3.57 -3.37 -2.73
C SER A 117 -4.14 -3.09 -4.12
N THR A 118 -4.57 -1.85 -4.36
CA THR A 118 -5.14 -1.38 -5.63
C THR A 118 -4.27 -0.28 -6.23
N VAL A 119 -3.77 -0.48 -7.45
CA VAL A 119 -3.01 0.53 -8.20
C VAL A 119 -3.69 0.79 -9.54
N SER A 120 -4.28 1.98 -9.67
CA SER A 120 -4.85 2.46 -10.94
C SER A 120 -3.92 3.41 -11.68
N ALA A 121 -2.89 3.91 -11.00
CA ALA A 121 -1.86 4.80 -11.55
C ALA A 121 -0.92 4.09 -12.52
N ASN A 122 -0.49 4.77 -13.59
CA ASN A 122 0.56 4.30 -14.48
C ASN A 122 1.96 4.56 -13.91
N ASN A 123 2.94 3.78 -14.37
CA ASN A 123 4.36 3.93 -14.02
C ASN A 123 4.58 4.06 -12.51
N SER A 124 3.91 3.22 -11.71
CA SER A 124 3.87 3.35 -10.26
C SER A 124 4.17 2.05 -9.54
N VAL A 125 4.69 2.16 -8.32
CA VAL A 125 5.05 1.02 -7.48
C VAL A 125 4.30 1.11 -6.15
N ALA A 126 3.68 0.02 -5.72
CA ALA A 126 3.09 -0.10 -4.39
C ALA A 126 3.64 -1.32 -3.65
N ILE A 127 4.15 -1.11 -2.45
CA ILE A 127 4.72 -2.19 -1.62
C ILE A 127 4.03 -2.17 -0.25
N GLY A 128 3.50 -3.32 0.18
CA GLY A 128 2.79 -3.47 1.44
C GLY A 128 1.30 -3.77 1.28
N SER A 129 0.60 -3.90 2.40
CA SER A 129 -0.81 -4.24 2.42
C SER A 129 -1.70 -3.01 2.36
N ASN A 130 -2.91 -3.17 1.81
CA ASN A 130 -3.95 -2.13 1.79
C ASN A 130 -3.49 -0.82 1.12
N GLN A 131 -2.66 -0.92 0.08
CA GLN A 131 -2.20 0.27 -0.65
C GLN A 131 -3.25 0.72 -1.66
N THR A 132 -3.43 2.03 -1.78
CA THR A 132 -4.22 2.64 -2.86
C THR A 132 -3.34 3.67 -3.57
N VAL A 133 -2.96 3.39 -4.82
CA VAL A 133 -2.12 4.29 -5.61
C VAL A 133 -2.86 4.71 -6.88
N THR A 134 -3.26 5.98 -6.91
CA THR A 134 -4.09 6.57 -7.97
C THR A 134 -3.38 7.66 -8.77
N ARG A 135 -2.18 8.06 -8.35
CA ARG A 135 -1.38 9.09 -9.00
C ARG A 135 -0.22 8.48 -9.78
N ASP A 136 -0.14 8.79 -11.07
CA ASP A 136 0.92 8.32 -11.96
C ASP A 136 2.31 8.74 -11.47
N ASN A 137 3.34 7.96 -11.85
CA ASN A 137 4.75 8.21 -11.57
C ASN A 137 5.07 8.29 -10.07
N THR A 138 4.55 7.36 -9.27
CA THR A 138 4.75 7.39 -7.81
C THR A 138 5.15 6.05 -7.21
N VAL A 139 5.75 6.12 -6.02
CA VAL A 139 6.12 4.95 -5.22
C VAL A 139 5.43 5.06 -3.86
N SER A 140 4.53 4.12 -3.57
CA SER A 140 3.87 3.98 -2.27
C SER A 140 4.43 2.78 -1.52
N VAL A 141 4.66 2.94 -0.22
CA VAL A 141 5.19 1.88 0.65
C VAL A 141 4.46 1.93 2.00
N GLY A 142 3.83 0.82 2.41
CA GLY A 142 3.24 0.59 3.74
C GLY A 142 1.86 1.21 4.01
N GLU A 143 1.07 0.63 4.93
CA GLU A 143 -0.17 1.23 5.46
C GLU A 143 0.22 2.32 6.48
N ARG A 144 -0.20 3.55 6.21
CA ARG A 144 0.51 4.76 6.61
C ARG A 144 -0.19 5.56 7.72
N THR A 145 -0.88 4.89 8.65
CA THR A 145 -1.61 5.59 9.73
C THR A 145 -0.72 5.94 10.93
N VAL A 146 0.15 5.03 11.41
CA VAL A 146 0.92 5.26 12.66
C VAL A 146 2.43 5.46 12.42
N SER A 147 2.97 4.94 11.31
CA SER A 147 4.40 5.08 10.98
C SER A 147 4.74 6.49 10.50
N ASN A 148 3.91 7.17 9.70
CA ASN A 148 4.24 8.51 9.18
C ASN A 148 4.46 9.58 10.25
N ILE A 149 3.73 9.51 11.37
CA ILE A 149 3.93 10.43 12.50
C ILE A 149 5.25 10.11 13.23
N LYS A 150 5.69 8.84 13.21
CA LYS A 150 6.96 8.38 13.80
C LYS A 150 8.17 8.54 12.86
N ASP A 151 8.02 8.21 11.59
CA ASP A 151 9.04 8.31 10.54
C ASP A 151 9.25 9.78 10.16
N GLY A 152 8.17 10.56 10.00
CA GLY A 152 8.24 11.99 9.71
C GLY A 152 9.00 12.77 10.78
N LYS A 153 8.84 12.45 12.07
CA LYS A 153 9.66 13.05 13.14
C LYS A 153 11.09 12.48 13.17
N GLU A 154 11.29 11.22 12.78
CA GLU A 154 12.62 10.60 12.72
C GLU A 154 13.48 11.13 11.57
N PHE A 155 12.92 11.63 10.47
CA PHE A 155 13.68 12.24 9.37
C PHE A 155 13.96 13.73 9.54
N VAL A 156 13.41 14.34 10.57
CA VAL A 156 13.47 15.78 10.78
C VAL A 156 14.45 16.10 11.90
N LYS A 157 15.40 17.04 11.66
CA LYS A 157 16.35 17.46 12.69
C LYS A 157 15.61 17.98 13.92
N SER A 158 15.98 17.49 15.11
CA SER A 158 15.39 17.96 16.36
C SER A 158 15.64 19.47 16.55
N ASN A 159 14.71 20.24 17.10
CA ASN A 159 13.40 19.88 17.66
C ASN A 159 12.29 19.80 16.57
N ALA A 160 11.68 18.63 16.38
CA ALA A 160 10.67 18.40 15.35
C ALA A 160 9.23 18.43 15.89
N ILE A 161 8.34 19.15 15.19
CA ILE A 161 6.89 19.16 15.37
C ILE A 161 6.23 18.87 14.02
N VAL A 162 5.30 17.92 14.00
CA VAL A 162 4.56 17.51 12.79
C VAL A 162 3.06 17.65 13.04
N TYR A 163 2.35 18.29 12.12
CA TYR A 163 0.89 18.35 12.08
C TYR A 163 0.38 17.37 11.04
N ALA A 164 -0.64 16.59 11.38
CA ALA A 164 -1.26 15.64 10.48
C ALA A 164 -2.79 15.65 10.61
N LYS A 165 -3.49 15.48 9.50
CA LYS A 165 -4.96 15.36 9.41
C LYS A 165 -5.29 14.43 8.24
N ASP A 166 -6.29 13.57 8.40
CA ASP A 166 -6.75 12.65 7.34
C ASP A 166 -5.63 11.83 6.66
N ASN A 167 -4.71 11.28 7.45
CA ASN A 167 -3.50 10.56 6.99
C ASN A 167 -2.50 11.38 6.15
N GLN A 168 -2.66 12.71 6.10
CA GLN A 168 -1.76 13.61 5.40
C GLN A 168 -0.98 14.47 6.39
N THR A 169 0.31 14.67 6.12
CA THR A 169 1.10 15.68 6.83
C THR A 169 0.72 17.07 6.34
N ILE A 170 0.26 17.91 7.27
CA ILE A 170 -0.22 19.27 7.02
C ILE A 170 0.90 20.30 7.15
N GLY A 171 1.81 20.10 8.12
CA GLY A 171 2.90 21.03 8.37
C GLY A 171 4.03 20.41 9.17
N ILE A 172 5.27 20.81 8.87
CA ILE A 172 6.46 20.32 9.55
C ILE A 172 7.34 21.49 10.00
N GLY A 173 7.53 21.58 11.32
CA GLY A 173 8.47 22.48 11.97
C GLY A 173 9.70 21.72 12.44
N ALA A 174 10.87 22.10 11.94
CA ALA A 174 12.11 21.34 12.06
C ALA A 174 13.28 22.22 12.51
N GLY A 175 14.21 21.64 13.28
CA GLY A 175 15.55 22.22 13.48
C GLY A 175 15.62 23.52 14.26
N GLN A 176 14.61 23.85 15.07
CA GLN A 176 14.62 25.07 15.89
C GLN A 176 15.17 24.82 17.29
N MET A 177 15.77 25.86 17.88
CA MET A 177 16.22 25.86 19.28
C MET A 177 15.07 25.67 20.29
N SER A 178 13.83 26.01 19.91
CA SER A 178 12.64 25.89 20.75
C SER A 178 11.49 25.18 20.03
N ARG A 179 10.84 24.24 20.73
CA ARG A 179 9.68 23.47 20.24
C ARG A 179 8.47 24.35 19.94
N VAL A 180 8.30 25.44 20.69
CA VAL A 180 7.22 26.41 20.43
C VAL A 180 7.42 27.07 19.07
N TYR A 181 8.66 27.38 18.68
CA TYR A 181 8.96 27.89 17.35
C TYR A 181 8.77 26.83 16.27
N SER A 182 9.13 25.57 16.51
CA SER A 182 8.83 24.48 15.58
C SER A 182 7.31 24.36 15.34
N ALA A 183 6.49 24.39 16.40
CA ALA A 183 5.03 24.37 16.26
C ALA A 183 4.49 25.56 15.47
N LYS A 184 5.00 26.78 15.74
CA LYS A 184 4.63 27.98 14.96
C LYS A 184 4.99 27.85 13.48
N ILE A 185 6.19 27.37 13.16
CA ILE A 185 6.64 27.17 11.76
C ILE A 185 5.77 26.13 11.05
N ALA A 186 5.41 25.03 11.74
CA ALA A 186 4.49 24.04 11.18
C ALA A 186 3.13 24.65 10.82
N GLY A 187 2.60 25.52 11.69
CA GLY A 187 1.34 26.24 11.46
C GLY A 187 1.43 27.26 10.33
N ILE A 188 2.50 28.06 10.28
CA ILE A 188 2.72 29.04 9.20
C ILE A 188 2.81 28.34 7.85
N LYS A 189 3.61 27.27 7.74
CA LYS A 189 3.73 26.49 6.50
C LYS A 189 2.40 25.92 6.03
N ALA A 190 1.59 25.41 6.96
CA ALA A 190 0.25 24.91 6.63
C ALA A 190 -0.64 26.04 6.10
N GLN A 191 -0.59 27.22 6.73
CA GLN A 191 -1.36 28.39 6.31
C GLN A 191 -0.91 28.94 4.94
N ASP A 192 0.39 29.00 4.68
CA ASP A 192 0.96 29.45 3.41
C ASP A 192 0.54 28.55 2.23
N GLU A 193 0.36 27.25 2.49
CA GLU A 193 -0.13 26.25 1.53
C GLU A 193 -1.67 26.16 1.48
N GLY A 194 -2.38 27.03 2.23
CA GLY A 194 -3.85 27.04 2.28
C GLY A 194 -4.47 25.81 2.95
N LEU A 195 -3.71 25.08 3.78
CA LEU A 195 -4.16 23.88 4.49
C LEU A 195 -4.79 24.26 5.83
N GLU A 196 -5.92 23.63 6.15
CA GLU A 196 -6.64 23.86 7.41
C GLU A 196 -5.95 23.13 8.57
N VAL A 197 -5.52 23.89 9.58
CA VAL A 197 -4.87 23.35 10.80
C VAL A 197 -5.89 22.94 11.87
N ALA A 198 -7.10 23.48 11.82
CA ALA A 198 -8.17 23.11 12.74
C ALA A 198 -8.56 21.63 12.58
N GLY A 199 -8.62 20.91 13.70
CA GLY A 199 -8.89 19.47 13.73
C GLY A 199 -7.65 18.58 13.49
N CYS A 200 -6.46 19.15 13.33
CA CYS A 200 -5.23 18.37 13.17
C CYS A 200 -4.77 17.70 14.47
N VAL A 201 -3.97 16.66 14.30
CA VAL A 201 -3.15 16.02 15.34
C VAL A 201 -1.73 16.59 15.27
N MET A 202 -1.16 16.92 16.43
CA MET A 202 0.23 17.34 16.58
C MET A 202 1.08 16.22 17.19
N ALA A 203 2.27 15.98 16.66
CA ALA A 203 3.25 15.07 17.25
C ALA A 203 4.60 15.74 17.49
N SER A 204 5.21 15.41 18.63
CA SER A 204 6.56 15.87 18.99
C SER A 204 7.55 14.70 19.14
N ASP A 205 8.81 14.98 18.78
CA ASP A 205 9.95 14.06 18.89
C ASP A 205 10.44 13.84 20.33
N ALA A 206 10.19 14.81 21.22
CA ALA A 206 10.53 14.77 22.64
C ALA A 206 9.42 15.38 23.50
N PHE A 207 9.59 15.31 24.82
CA PHE A 207 8.60 15.84 25.76
C PHE A 207 8.48 17.37 25.69
N PHE A 208 7.31 17.89 26.05
CA PHE A 208 7.09 19.31 26.26
C PHE A 208 7.55 19.70 27.67
N PRO A 209 8.49 20.65 27.81
CA PRO A 209 8.99 21.04 29.13
C PRO A 209 8.00 21.94 29.90
N PHE A 210 7.11 22.65 29.18
CA PHE A 210 6.15 23.61 29.72
C PHE A 210 4.83 23.57 28.94
N ARG A 211 3.75 24.12 29.53
CA ARG A 211 2.41 24.20 28.93
C ARG A 211 2.31 25.10 27.70
N ASP A 212 3.28 25.99 27.48
CA ASP A 212 3.29 26.98 26.41
C ASP A 212 3.13 26.38 25.00
N GLY A 213 3.71 25.20 24.75
CA GLY A 213 3.54 24.46 23.52
C GLY A 213 2.11 23.95 23.30
N ILE A 214 1.41 23.60 24.38
CA ILE A 214 0.02 23.12 24.37
C ILE A 214 -0.92 24.29 24.12
N ASP A 215 -0.74 25.40 24.85
CA ASP A 215 -1.52 26.61 24.68
C ASP A 215 -1.36 27.19 23.25
N ALA A 216 -0.16 27.08 22.67
CA ALA A 216 0.08 27.48 21.28
C ALA A 216 -0.63 26.56 20.28
N ALA A 217 -0.69 25.25 20.55
CA ALA A 217 -1.36 24.27 19.72
C ALA A 217 -2.89 24.43 19.75
N ALA A 218 -3.45 24.69 20.94
CA ALA A 218 -4.88 24.95 21.12
C ALA A 218 -5.33 26.18 20.32
N LYS A 219 -4.53 27.26 20.28
CA LYS A 219 -4.84 28.48 19.52
C LYS A 219 -4.98 28.25 18.02
N VAL A 220 -4.31 27.25 17.45
CA VAL A 220 -4.40 26.90 16.03
C VAL A 220 -5.41 25.77 15.76
N GLY A 221 -6.16 25.34 16.78
CA GLY A 221 -7.26 24.39 16.64
C GLY A 221 -6.84 22.92 16.57
N ILE A 222 -5.67 22.56 17.09
CA ILE A 222 -5.26 21.16 17.22
C ILE A 222 -6.20 20.45 18.22
N GLN A 223 -6.56 19.20 17.94
CA GLN A 223 -7.47 18.42 18.81
C GLN A 223 -6.75 17.31 19.58
N CYS A 224 -5.59 16.87 19.09
CA CYS A 224 -4.85 15.77 19.70
C CYS A 224 -3.33 16.03 19.68
N ILE A 225 -2.65 15.68 20.77
CA ILE A 225 -1.20 15.81 20.92
C ILE A 225 -0.59 14.46 21.26
N ILE A 226 0.49 14.11 20.55
CA ILE A 226 1.28 12.89 20.80
C ILE A 226 2.70 13.30 21.16
N HIS A 227 3.18 12.91 22.35
CA HIS A 227 4.58 13.11 22.73
C HIS A 227 5.08 12.01 23.67
N PRO A 228 6.40 11.91 23.91
CA PRO A 228 6.96 10.84 24.75
C PRO A 228 6.60 10.88 26.23
N GLY A 229 6.24 12.04 26.78
CA GLY A 229 6.24 12.25 28.23
C GLY A 229 7.64 12.18 28.87
N GLY A 230 7.71 12.33 30.18
CA GLY A 230 8.94 12.28 30.99
C GLY A 230 9.47 13.65 31.44
N SER A 231 8.68 14.72 31.38
CA SER A 231 9.03 16.01 31.99
C SER A 231 8.75 15.97 33.49
N MET A 232 9.56 16.68 34.29
CA MET A 232 9.20 16.93 35.71
C MET A 232 7.88 17.71 35.87
N ARG A 233 7.42 18.36 34.78
CA ARG A 233 6.19 19.17 34.74
C ARG A 233 5.11 18.58 33.84
N ASP A 234 5.12 17.26 33.61
CA ASP A 234 4.11 16.63 32.75
C ASP A 234 2.68 16.90 33.25
N GLN A 235 2.44 16.96 34.56
CA GLN A 235 1.11 17.27 35.09
C GLN A 235 0.59 18.63 34.61
N GLU A 236 1.45 19.66 34.60
CA GLU A 236 1.09 21.01 34.11
C GLU A 236 0.74 20.99 32.60
N VAL A 237 1.39 20.11 31.84
CA VAL A 237 1.17 19.92 30.40
C VAL A 237 -0.14 19.17 30.13
N ILE A 238 -0.45 18.17 30.96
CA ILE A 238 -1.69 17.38 30.90
C ILE A 238 -2.88 18.27 31.30
N ASP A 239 -2.77 19.00 32.40
CA ASP A 239 -3.82 19.92 32.87
C ASP A 239 -4.14 20.97 31.79
N ALA A 240 -3.13 21.50 31.09
CA ALA A 240 -3.34 22.42 29.98
C ALA A 240 -4.07 21.76 28.80
N ALA A 241 -3.80 20.49 28.50
CA ALA A 241 -4.54 19.78 27.45
C ALA A 241 -6.01 19.58 27.84
N ASP A 242 -6.27 19.23 29.09
CA ASP A 242 -7.62 19.08 29.64
C ASP A 242 -8.39 20.43 29.62
N GLU A 243 -7.74 21.54 30.00
CA GLU A 243 -8.31 22.90 29.92
C GLU A 243 -8.78 23.25 28.50
N HIS A 244 -8.06 22.80 27.47
CA HIS A 244 -8.40 23.04 26.06
C HIS A 244 -9.24 21.93 25.42
N ASN A 245 -9.71 20.94 26.19
CA ASN A 245 -10.41 19.74 25.70
C ASN A 245 -9.63 19.00 24.59
N MET A 246 -8.31 18.93 24.71
CA MET A 246 -7.44 18.24 23.76
C MET A 246 -7.14 16.82 24.24
N VAL A 247 -7.12 15.86 23.32
CA VAL A 247 -6.67 14.50 23.64
C VAL A 247 -5.15 14.48 23.70
N MET A 248 -4.57 13.96 24.78
CA MET A 248 -3.12 13.79 24.91
C MET A 248 -2.72 12.32 24.98
N VAL A 249 -1.71 11.94 24.19
CA VAL A 249 -1.16 10.57 24.13
C VAL A 249 0.31 10.59 24.50
N LEU A 250 0.65 9.88 25.58
CA LEU A 250 2.02 9.68 26.06
C LEU A 250 2.59 8.37 25.51
N THR A 251 3.70 8.44 24.77
CA THR A 251 4.28 7.25 24.11
C THR A 251 5.38 6.55 24.91
N GLY A 252 5.95 7.19 25.93
CA GLY A 252 7.05 6.65 26.75
C GLY A 252 8.39 6.47 26.00
N MET A 253 8.47 6.86 24.73
CA MET A 253 9.64 6.65 23.87
C MET A 253 10.00 7.92 23.09
N ARG A 254 11.24 8.39 23.27
CA ARG A 254 11.80 9.60 22.63
C ARG A 254 12.58 9.23 21.36
N HIS A 255 12.41 10.03 20.31
CA HIS A 255 13.08 9.83 19.02
C HIS A 255 13.91 11.06 18.67
N PHE A 256 15.11 11.19 19.25
CA PHE A 256 15.97 12.36 19.08
C PHE A 256 16.97 12.14 17.94
N ARG A 257 17.16 13.13 17.05
CA ARG A 257 18.09 13.05 15.92
C ARG A 257 18.88 14.35 15.73
N HIS A 258 20.22 14.22 15.68
CA HIS A 258 21.18 15.30 15.41
C HIS A 258 21.32 15.59 13.90
#